data_AF-A0A5C3LTS9-F1
#
_entry.id   AF-A0A5C3LTS9-F1
#
_cell.length_a   1.000
_cell.length_b   1.000
_cell.length_c   1.000
_cell.angle_alpha   90.00
_cell.angle_beta   90.00
_cell.angle_gamma   90.00
#
_symmetry.space_group_name_H-M   'P 1'
#
loop_
_entity.id
_entity.type
_entity.pdbx_description
1 polymer ?
#
loop_
_entity_poly.entity_id
_entity_poly.type
_entity_poly.pdbx_seq_one_letter_code
_entity_poly.pdbx_strand_id
1 'polypeptide(L)'
;MYPRSRSTQRSSPINGLPIELLSYIFTLGTHATQEVSETNDAHRQPPFNVESVKTPLILSAVCHHWRRVVLNSPGLWTSLCITTEMVENLDEEEMEHIPSTSTQSSIINTSHLTAYLRLSRSYPLDILIDARDQDWDFFEPEIPSEYEMNTYTPPFSNAHMNTIVSKLLPHLSRWRSLSILTDSWSPMYTALNQINSSITSSGAPILESLILMRCNDFISFSPEFQPQTMKGPSFLAFGNGILDDCSQLLPKLKHLTLRGVHVDWTSLSAILASSQRGLSSLELSSHCDDVRPSLSEFQQLLQANPALEQLSISGSGPFIPEDVEDFEDLMMHDVEPVSLPVLDDITIGYRCAVEGRTILELLDAPNAKNLALEDARYPGDPEDVDAGSLLTYIGTGSFVQENAEQPYLVQWQLSGGAEVPFSIAGQSSVPKCRHGAVQESEPASRAAFPLLENVMLKNVKSCPRPLEAFFGSLPNLQRLELIGMSMQAVRALLPLKKAVSISSSLSVDSPLCSCPCPQLQSLCIRGFEHLQLPDYHFIIGGLDTEREVNGGSFIREVDIYLDAMGDMAEDVLVVPTLSPKKKVKIFREMSVEVDEDYIEMEAEMDAFKTGGVFNDPVFDAYYSAGTLVR
;
A
#
# COMPACT_ATOMS: atom_id res chain seq x y z
N MET A 1 -32.47 47.97 45.42
CA MET A 1 -32.67 46.54 45.15
C MET A 1 -33.35 46.42 43.80
N TYR A 2 -32.59 46.21 42.72
CA TYR A 2 -33.16 45.90 41.41
C TYR A 2 -33.47 44.40 41.34
N PRO A 3 -34.65 43.98 40.84
CA PRO A 3 -34.95 42.58 40.64
C PRO A 3 -34.05 42.06 39.52
N ARG A 4 -33.17 41.10 39.84
CA ARG A 4 -32.46 40.31 38.83
C ARG A 4 -33.52 39.55 38.02
N SER A 5 -33.82 40.07 36.84
CA SER A 5 -34.50 39.34 35.78
C SER A 5 -33.74 38.03 35.55
N ARG A 6 -34.31 36.91 36.02
CA ARG A 6 -33.87 35.57 35.62
C ARG A 6 -34.19 35.45 34.13
N SER A 7 -33.20 35.64 33.27
CA SER A 7 -33.29 35.15 31.90
C SER A 7 -33.50 33.65 32.00
N THR A 8 -34.66 33.17 31.55
CA THR A 8 -34.89 31.75 31.29
C THR A 8 -33.98 31.39 30.10
N GLN A 9 -32.72 31.03 30.38
CA GLN A 9 -31.83 30.43 29.40
C GLN A 9 -32.56 29.22 28.83
N ARG A 10 -33.04 29.34 27.59
CA ARG A 10 -33.57 28.20 26.86
C ARG A 10 -32.43 27.19 26.77
N SER A 11 -32.62 26.03 27.40
CA SER A 11 -31.69 24.92 27.25
C SER A 11 -31.50 24.64 25.76
N SER A 12 -30.25 24.51 25.33
CA SER A 12 -29.96 24.10 23.95
C SER A 12 -30.78 22.87 23.57
N PRO A 13 -31.40 22.80 22.37
CA PRO A 13 -32.26 21.67 21.97
C PRO A 13 -31.60 20.30 22.14
N ILE A 14 -30.28 20.23 21.94
CA ILE A 14 -29.48 19.01 22.12
C ILE A 14 -29.51 18.46 23.56
N ASN A 15 -29.69 19.32 24.57
CA ASN A 15 -29.80 18.91 25.97
C ASN A 15 -31.17 18.30 26.30
N GLY A 16 -32.14 18.37 25.38
CA GLY A 16 -33.43 17.69 25.49
C GLY A 16 -33.42 16.26 24.95
N LEU A 17 -32.32 15.82 24.34
CA LEU A 17 -32.21 14.46 23.79
C LEU A 17 -32.04 13.43 24.91
N PRO A 18 -32.61 12.21 24.75
CA PRO A 18 -32.24 11.05 25.56
C PRO A 18 -30.73 10.81 25.52
N ILE A 19 -30.18 10.32 26.64
CA ILE A 19 -28.73 10.11 26.78
C ILE A 19 -28.20 9.08 25.78
N GLU A 20 -29.03 8.14 25.34
CA GLU A 20 -28.69 7.12 24.35
C GLU A 20 -28.49 7.76 22.97
N LEU A 21 -29.36 8.69 22.59
CA LEU A 21 -29.22 9.43 21.32
C LEU A 21 -28.04 10.39 21.38
N LEU A 22 -27.84 11.07 22.51
CA LEU A 22 -26.70 11.96 22.69
C LEU A 22 -25.37 11.19 22.66
N SER A 23 -25.30 10.03 23.33
CA SER A 23 -24.14 9.14 23.27
C SER A 23 -23.90 8.62 21.86
N TYR A 24 -24.96 8.26 21.13
CA TYR A 24 -24.83 7.80 19.75
C TYR A 24 -24.28 8.90 18.84
N ILE A 25 -24.77 10.14 18.98
CA ILE A 25 -24.23 11.31 18.25
C ILE A 25 -22.74 11.50 18.58
N PHE A 26 -22.35 11.36 19.85
CA PHE A 26 -20.94 11.46 20.24
C PHE A 26 -20.09 10.36 19.60
N THR A 27 -20.60 9.12 19.55
CA THR A 27 -19.91 8.02 18.87
C THR A 27 -19.75 8.30 17.38
N LEU A 28 -20.77 8.87 16.74
CA LEU A 28 -20.66 9.28 15.34
C LEU A 28 -19.57 10.33 15.13
N GLY A 29 -19.39 11.25 16.09
CA GLY A 29 -18.33 12.26 16.04
C GLY A 29 -16.91 11.68 16.21
N THR A 30 -16.77 10.47 16.76
CA THR A 30 -15.47 9.80 16.91
C THR A 30 -15.07 8.96 15.68
N HIS A 31 -15.93 8.85 14.67
CA HIS A 31 -15.53 8.21 13.42
C HIS A 31 -14.68 9.21 12.62
N ALA A 32 -13.53 8.76 12.13
CA ALA A 32 -12.74 9.55 11.19
C ALA A 32 -13.64 9.91 10.00
N THR A 33 -13.77 11.20 9.70
CA THR A 33 -14.22 11.64 8.39
C THR A 33 -13.18 11.11 7.40
N GLN A 34 -13.52 10.04 6.69
CA GLN A 34 -12.76 9.65 5.49
C GLN A 34 -12.82 10.85 4.56
N GLU A 35 -11.75 11.65 4.52
CA GLU A 35 -11.51 12.46 3.34
C GLU A 35 -11.43 11.48 2.19
N VAL A 36 -12.26 11.71 1.18
CA VAL A 36 -12.26 10.89 -0.04
C VAL A 36 -10.96 11.22 -0.77
N SER A 37 -9.87 10.59 -0.35
CA SER A 37 -8.66 10.58 -1.16
C SER A 37 -9.03 9.84 -2.44
N GLU A 38 -8.85 10.48 -3.59
CA GLU A 38 -9.13 9.89 -4.91
C GLU A 38 -8.17 8.73 -5.24
N THR A 39 -7.19 8.45 -4.37
CA THR A 39 -6.28 7.31 -4.48
C THR A 39 -6.84 6.06 -3.79
N ASN A 40 -6.54 4.88 -4.32
CA ASN A 40 -6.92 3.55 -3.79
C ASN A 40 -6.34 3.25 -2.37
N ASP A 41 -5.79 4.22 -1.66
CA ASP A 41 -5.19 4.09 -0.32
C ASP A 41 -6.21 4.07 0.82
N ALA A 42 -7.52 4.05 0.51
CA ALA A 42 -8.58 4.03 1.51
C ALA A 42 -8.50 2.85 2.51
N HIS A 43 -7.79 1.77 2.16
CA HIS A 43 -7.54 0.61 3.02
C HIS A 43 -6.27 0.70 3.87
N ARG A 44 -5.39 1.68 3.60
CA ARG A 44 -4.11 1.87 4.30
C ARG A 44 -4.21 2.77 5.52
N GLN A 45 -5.34 3.46 5.69
CA GLN A 45 -5.51 4.38 6.82
C GLN A 45 -5.96 3.63 8.08
N PRO A 46 -5.40 3.97 9.25
CA PRO A 46 -5.87 3.42 10.52
C PRO A 46 -7.37 3.71 10.70
N PRO A 47 -8.11 2.87 11.45
CA PRO A 47 -9.57 2.99 11.61
C PRO A 47 -10.03 4.29 12.29
N PHE A 48 -9.09 5.07 12.82
CA PHE A 48 -9.28 6.38 13.43
C PHE A 48 -8.03 7.23 13.21
N ASN A 49 -8.16 8.55 13.28
CA ASN A 49 -7.03 9.48 13.28
C ASN A 49 -6.87 10.17 14.64
N VAL A 50 -5.82 10.99 14.79
CA VAL A 50 -5.53 11.73 16.02
C VAL A 50 -6.74 12.56 16.47
N GLU A 51 -7.39 13.29 15.54
CA GLU A 51 -8.57 14.11 15.83
C GLU A 51 -9.77 13.31 16.35
N SER A 52 -9.97 12.11 15.82
CA SER A 52 -11.00 11.18 16.28
C SER A 52 -10.77 10.78 17.74
N VAL A 53 -9.51 10.60 18.14
CA VAL A 53 -9.13 10.27 19.53
C VAL A 53 -9.29 11.46 20.47
N LYS A 54 -9.11 12.70 20.00
CA LYS A 54 -9.32 13.92 20.79
C LYS A 54 -10.80 14.23 21.04
N THR A 55 -11.70 13.77 20.17
CA THR A 55 -13.13 14.10 20.20
C THR A 55 -13.84 13.86 21.55
N PRO A 56 -13.67 12.72 22.25
CA PRO A 56 -14.29 12.49 23.56
C PRO A 56 -13.89 13.57 24.59
N LEU A 57 -12.65 14.03 24.56
CA LEU A 57 -12.14 15.05 25.47
C LEU A 57 -12.81 16.40 25.21
N ILE A 58 -12.88 16.80 23.94
CA ILE A 58 -13.57 18.02 23.49
C ILE A 58 -15.04 17.98 23.93
N LEU A 59 -15.75 16.87 23.67
CA LEU A 59 -17.14 16.70 24.06
C LEU A 59 -17.33 16.77 25.58
N SER A 60 -16.38 16.23 26.34
CA SER A 60 -16.38 16.28 27.80
C SER A 60 -16.14 17.69 28.37
N ALA A 61 -15.57 18.61 27.58
CA ALA A 61 -15.30 19.99 27.98
C ALA A 61 -16.54 20.91 27.84
N VAL A 62 -17.55 20.54 27.03
CA VAL A 62 -18.69 21.41 26.68
C VAL A 62 -19.55 21.79 27.89
N CYS A 63 -20.07 20.82 28.63
CA CYS A 63 -20.85 21.06 29.85
C CYS A 63 -20.91 19.84 30.77
N HIS A 64 -21.35 20.01 32.02
CA HIS A 64 -21.44 18.90 32.99
C HIS A 64 -22.33 17.74 32.53
N HIS A 65 -23.39 18.01 31.77
CA HIS A 65 -24.27 16.96 31.25
C HIS A 65 -23.53 16.11 30.20
N TRP A 66 -22.87 16.76 29.24
CA TRP A 66 -22.10 16.08 28.19
C TRP A 66 -20.93 15.30 28.77
N ARG A 67 -20.18 15.91 29.69
CA ARG A 67 -19.12 15.22 30.44
C ARG A 67 -19.61 13.93 31.09
N ARG A 68 -20.78 13.97 31.75
CA ARG A 68 -21.35 12.77 32.38
C ARG A 68 -21.72 11.71 31.34
N VAL A 69 -22.29 12.10 30.21
CA VAL A 69 -22.63 11.16 29.12
C VAL A 69 -21.35 10.52 28.58
N VAL A 70 -20.37 11.34 28.19
CA VAL A 70 -19.09 10.87 27.62
C VAL A 70 -18.36 9.91 28.57
N LEU A 71 -18.22 10.25 29.86
CA LEU A 71 -17.56 9.40 30.85
C LEU A 71 -18.31 8.08 31.13
N ASN A 72 -19.61 8.02 30.83
CA ASN A 72 -20.44 6.82 31.00
C ASN A 72 -20.66 6.05 29.69
N SER A 73 -19.98 6.43 28.61
CA SER A 73 -20.05 5.80 27.30
C SER A 73 -18.70 5.17 26.95
N PRO A 74 -18.42 3.92 27.38
CA PRO A 74 -17.12 3.28 27.20
C PRO A 74 -16.68 3.16 25.74
N GLY A 75 -17.64 3.03 24.81
CA GLY A 75 -17.38 2.94 23.38
C GLY A 75 -16.72 4.19 22.77
N LEU A 76 -16.70 5.33 23.48
CA LEU A 76 -15.98 6.53 23.04
C LEU A 76 -14.49 6.48 23.33
N TRP A 77 -14.03 5.54 24.16
CA TRP A 77 -12.67 5.49 24.68
C TRP A 77 -11.86 4.30 24.13
N THR A 78 -12.32 3.68 23.04
CA THR A 78 -11.77 2.44 22.47
C THR A 78 -10.59 2.65 21.54
N SER A 79 -10.45 3.86 20.98
CA SER A 79 -9.36 4.23 20.08
C SER A 79 -8.18 4.78 20.87
N LEU A 80 -7.06 4.06 20.81
CA LEU A 80 -5.83 4.39 21.52
C LEU A 80 -4.78 4.83 20.50
N CYS A 81 -4.36 6.09 20.56
CA CYS A 81 -3.27 6.62 19.74
C CYS A 81 -2.09 6.95 20.64
N ILE A 82 -0.92 6.43 20.31
CA ILE A 82 0.35 6.69 20.97
C ILE A 82 1.28 7.28 19.91
N THR A 83 1.76 8.50 20.13
CA THR A 83 2.61 9.24 19.19
C THR A 83 3.92 9.66 19.85
N THR A 84 4.87 10.13 19.04
CA THR A 84 6.15 10.73 19.50
C THR A 84 5.94 11.96 20.39
N GLU A 85 4.85 12.70 20.21
CA GLU A 85 4.46 13.86 21.05
C GLU A 85 4.23 13.51 22.53
N MET A 86 3.98 12.23 22.86
CA MET A 86 3.83 11.77 24.24
C MET A 86 5.17 11.59 24.96
N VAL A 87 6.29 11.76 24.28
CA VAL A 87 7.64 11.67 24.86
C VAL A 87 8.03 13.02 25.45
N GLU A 88 8.35 13.03 26.73
CA GLU A 88 8.82 14.19 27.48
C GLU A 88 10.32 14.03 27.76
N ASN A 89 11.10 15.07 27.43
CA ASN A 89 12.52 15.12 27.79
C ASN A 89 12.65 15.47 29.27
N LEU A 90 13.57 14.79 29.96
CA LEU A 90 13.87 15.08 31.34
C LEU A 90 14.83 16.28 31.42
N ASP A 91 14.52 17.23 32.30
CA ASP A 91 15.42 18.36 32.56
C ASP A 91 16.70 17.89 33.29
N GLU A 92 17.79 18.67 33.16
CA GLU A 92 19.10 18.36 33.77
C GLU A 92 19.02 18.13 35.29
N GLU A 93 18.10 18.81 35.99
CA GLU A 93 17.88 18.65 37.44
C GLU A 93 17.19 17.32 37.81
N GLU A 94 16.36 16.77 36.92
CA GLU A 94 15.68 15.48 37.12
C GLU A 94 16.61 14.30 36.85
N MET A 95 17.60 14.49 35.95
CA MET A 95 18.67 13.53 35.69
C MET A 95 19.58 13.25 36.90
N GLU A 96 19.77 14.21 37.81
CA GLU A 96 20.61 14.01 39.02
C GLU A 96 20.05 12.93 39.98
N HIS A 97 18.76 12.63 39.89
CA HIS A 97 18.07 11.69 40.78
C HIS A 97 17.96 10.27 40.19
N ILE A 98 18.44 10.07 38.95
CA ILE A 98 18.37 8.79 38.27
C ILE A 98 19.72 8.05 38.43
N PRO A 99 19.74 6.77 38.82
CA PRO A 99 20.99 6.03 38.96
C PRO A 99 21.78 6.05 37.65
N SER A 100 23.08 6.35 37.72
CA SER A 100 24.02 6.59 36.59
C SER A 100 24.18 5.42 35.60
N THR A 101 23.37 4.38 35.71
CA THR A 101 23.32 3.21 34.84
C THR A 101 22.24 3.29 33.76
N SER A 102 21.29 4.25 33.82
CA SER A 102 20.30 4.43 32.75
C SER A 102 20.68 5.58 31.82
N THR A 103 20.92 5.27 30.56
CA THR A 103 21.14 6.22 29.47
C THR A 103 19.85 6.88 28.96
N GLN A 104 18.77 6.85 29.74
CA GLN A 104 17.44 7.26 29.29
C GLN A 104 17.20 8.73 29.64
N SER A 105 17.24 9.60 28.63
CA SER A 105 17.06 11.06 28.75
C SER A 105 15.60 11.51 28.62
N SER A 106 14.67 10.58 28.38
CA SER A 106 13.26 10.88 28.14
C SER A 106 12.32 9.82 28.70
N ILE A 107 11.10 10.23 29.01
CA ILE A 107 10.02 9.38 29.52
C ILE A 107 8.81 9.52 28.61
N ILE A 108 7.98 8.46 28.54
CA ILE A 108 6.71 8.53 27.81
C ILE A 108 5.55 8.76 28.78
N ASN A 109 4.78 9.82 28.56
CA ASN A 109 3.59 10.13 29.34
C ASN A 109 2.48 9.14 29.00
N THR A 110 2.09 8.34 29.98
CA THR A 110 1.07 7.28 29.81
C THR A 110 -0.26 7.58 30.50
N SER A 111 -0.45 8.83 30.94
CA SER A 111 -1.66 9.26 31.65
C SER A 111 -2.92 9.08 30.78
N HIS A 112 -2.86 9.55 29.54
CA HIS A 112 -3.93 9.45 28.54
C HIS A 112 -4.27 7.98 28.22
N LEU A 113 -3.25 7.18 27.90
CA LEU A 113 -3.38 5.74 27.67
C LEU A 113 -4.07 5.04 28.86
N THR A 114 -3.63 5.33 30.08
CA THR A 114 -4.19 4.73 31.30
C THR A 114 -5.66 5.13 31.50
N ALA A 115 -6.00 6.40 31.23
CA ALA A 115 -7.37 6.89 31.32
C ALA A 115 -8.29 6.21 30.31
N TYR A 116 -7.88 6.07 29.05
CA TYR A 116 -8.67 5.43 27.99
C TYR A 116 -8.85 3.94 28.25
N LEU A 117 -7.80 3.23 28.67
CA LEU A 117 -7.90 1.82 29.05
C LEU A 117 -8.92 1.61 30.17
N ARG A 118 -8.94 2.48 31.18
CA ARG A 118 -9.91 2.43 32.27
C ARG A 118 -11.34 2.77 31.80
N LEU A 119 -11.50 3.82 30.98
CA LEU A 119 -12.81 4.32 30.57
C LEU A 119 -13.49 3.42 29.53
N SER A 120 -12.72 2.75 28.68
CA SER A 120 -13.23 1.76 27.70
C SER A 120 -13.71 0.45 28.33
N ARG A 121 -13.34 0.17 29.59
CA ARG A 121 -13.77 -1.01 30.35
C ARG A 121 -13.45 -2.32 29.62
N SER A 122 -14.46 -3.04 29.15
CA SER A 122 -14.33 -4.32 28.43
C SER A 122 -14.63 -4.20 26.94
N TYR A 123 -14.73 -2.98 26.40
CA TYR A 123 -14.98 -2.80 24.97
C TYR A 123 -13.75 -3.17 24.14
N PRO A 124 -13.93 -3.67 22.90
CA PRO A 124 -12.82 -3.90 21.98
C PRO A 124 -11.97 -2.64 21.78
N LEU A 125 -10.66 -2.82 21.64
CA LEU A 125 -9.69 -1.74 21.48
C LEU A 125 -9.13 -1.69 20.06
N ASP A 126 -8.99 -0.49 19.54
CA ASP A 126 -8.23 -0.21 18.32
C ASP A 126 -6.99 0.58 18.72
N ILE A 127 -5.82 0.03 18.41
CA ILE A 127 -4.54 0.55 18.90
C ILE A 127 -3.70 1.01 17.73
N LEU A 128 -3.23 2.25 17.78
CA LEU A 128 -2.25 2.84 16.88
C LEU A 128 -1.05 3.31 17.71
N ILE A 129 0.11 2.73 17.45
CA ILE A 129 1.40 3.22 17.93
C ILE A 129 2.11 3.79 16.70
N ASP A 130 2.17 5.11 16.63
CA ASP A 130 2.86 5.85 15.59
C ASP A 130 4.14 6.46 16.17
N ALA A 131 5.23 5.71 16.06
CA ALA A 131 6.55 6.09 16.53
C ALA A 131 7.39 6.75 15.42
N ARG A 132 6.73 7.29 14.38
CA ARG A 132 7.38 8.02 13.31
C ARG A 132 7.69 9.45 13.72
N ASP A 133 8.85 9.93 13.33
CA ASP A 133 9.31 11.29 13.48
C ASP A 133 9.24 12.00 12.12
N GLN A 134 8.61 13.17 12.10
CA GLN A 134 8.52 14.03 10.91
C GLN A 134 9.89 14.54 10.46
N ASP A 135 10.83 14.65 11.41
CA ASP A 135 12.19 15.15 11.18
C ASP A 135 13.19 14.01 10.92
N TRP A 136 12.71 12.77 10.71
CA TRP A 136 13.56 11.61 10.51
C TRP A 136 14.35 11.68 9.19
N ASP A 137 15.66 11.48 9.30
CA ASP A 137 16.64 11.57 8.21
C ASP A 137 17.04 10.20 7.62
N PHE A 138 16.21 9.16 7.82
CA PHE A 138 16.50 7.76 7.49
C PHE A 138 17.63 7.11 8.33
N PHE A 139 18.14 7.79 9.36
CA PHE A 139 19.14 7.22 10.25
C PHE A 139 18.53 6.23 11.24
N GLU A 140 19.21 5.09 11.42
CA GLU A 140 18.88 4.10 12.44
C GLU A 140 20.10 3.86 13.33
N PRO A 141 20.06 4.24 14.62
CA PRO A 141 21.19 4.10 15.55
C PRO A 141 21.74 2.68 15.69
N GLU A 142 20.87 1.69 15.48
CA GLU A 142 21.18 0.27 15.54
C GLU A 142 21.92 -0.27 14.31
N ILE A 143 21.94 0.47 13.20
CA ILE A 143 22.67 0.09 11.99
C ILE A 143 24.04 0.78 11.99
N PRO A 144 25.16 0.04 11.88
CA PRO A 144 26.48 0.65 11.76
C PRO A 144 26.52 1.56 10.53
N SER A 145 26.65 2.88 10.75
CA SER A 145 26.90 3.86 9.70
C SER A 145 28.40 4.08 9.54
N GLU A 146 28.90 4.07 8.31
CA GLU A 146 30.29 4.46 7.99
C GLU A 146 30.51 5.98 8.18
N TYR A 147 29.43 6.76 8.29
CA TYR A 147 29.47 8.20 8.48
C TYR A 147 29.30 8.54 9.97
N GLU A 148 30.42 8.74 10.67
CA GLU A 148 30.50 9.07 12.11
C GLU A 148 29.92 10.44 12.51
N MET A 149 29.29 11.18 11.58
CA MET A 149 28.83 12.56 11.84
C MET A 149 27.34 12.68 12.17
N ASN A 150 26.59 11.58 12.33
CA ASN A 150 25.17 11.72 12.56
C ASN A 150 24.84 12.07 14.03
N THR A 151 24.09 13.15 14.21
CA THR A 151 23.69 13.68 15.53
C THR A 151 22.22 13.44 15.83
N TYR A 152 21.46 12.93 14.84
CA TYR A 152 20.07 12.58 15.02
C TYR A 152 19.91 11.44 16.02
N THR A 153 18.98 11.63 16.96
CA THR A 153 18.58 10.60 17.93
C THR A 153 17.06 10.48 17.86
N PRO A 154 16.51 9.30 17.51
CA PRO A 154 15.07 9.13 17.42
C PRO A 154 14.38 9.49 18.76
N PRO A 155 13.33 10.31 18.74
CA PRO A 155 12.61 10.69 19.97
C PRO A 155 11.91 9.48 20.61
N PHE A 156 11.46 8.52 19.79
CA PHE A 156 10.79 7.31 20.25
C PHE A 156 11.75 6.11 20.38
N SER A 157 12.14 5.79 21.61
CA SER A 157 13.06 4.69 21.90
C SER A 157 12.36 3.33 22.12
N ASN A 158 13.15 2.26 22.13
CA ASN A 158 12.70 0.94 22.58
C ASN A 158 12.20 0.92 24.03
N ALA A 159 12.76 1.76 24.91
CA ALA A 159 12.30 1.87 26.30
C ALA A 159 10.88 2.46 26.39
N HIS A 160 10.54 3.40 25.50
CA HIS A 160 9.18 3.91 25.36
C HIS A 160 8.24 2.80 24.88
N MET A 161 8.62 2.07 23.83
CA MET A 161 7.83 0.94 23.33
C MET A 161 7.57 -0.09 24.44
N ASN A 162 8.59 -0.47 25.20
CA ASN A 162 8.47 -1.39 26.33
C ASN A 162 7.45 -0.90 27.36
N THR A 163 7.50 0.39 27.70
CA THR A 163 6.56 1.00 28.65
C THR A 163 5.12 0.93 28.14
N ILE A 164 4.89 1.22 26.85
CA ILE A 164 3.57 1.21 26.22
C ILE A 164 3.02 -0.20 26.11
N VAL A 165 3.78 -1.13 25.55
CA VAL A 165 3.34 -2.51 25.34
C VAL A 165 3.03 -3.19 26.68
N SER A 166 3.83 -2.94 27.73
CA SER A 166 3.56 -3.48 29.07
C SER A 166 2.19 -3.06 29.65
N LYS A 167 1.68 -1.88 29.29
CA LYS A 167 0.36 -1.38 29.70
C LYS A 167 -0.77 -1.92 28.83
N LEU A 168 -0.49 -2.20 27.57
CA LEU A 168 -1.49 -2.71 26.61
C LEU A 168 -1.72 -4.23 26.78
N LEU A 169 -0.67 -5.01 27.05
CA LEU A 169 -0.72 -6.48 27.11
C LEU A 169 -1.78 -7.07 28.06
N PRO A 170 -2.05 -6.50 29.26
CA PRO A 170 -3.15 -6.96 30.11
C PRO A 170 -4.53 -6.94 29.44
N HIS A 171 -4.66 -6.21 28.32
CA HIS A 171 -5.88 -6.06 27.54
C HIS A 171 -5.87 -6.82 26.22
N LEU A 172 -4.90 -7.72 25.97
CA LEU A 172 -4.75 -8.47 24.71
C LEU A 172 -6.05 -9.17 24.25
N SER A 173 -6.81 -9.72 25.20
CA SER A 173 -8.08 -10.42 24.93
C SER A 173 -9.17 -9.57 24.26
N ARG A 174 -9.02 -8.24 24.32
CA ARG A 174 -9.95 -7.28 23.72
C ARG A 174 -9.34 -6.44 22.60
N TRP A 175 -8.15 -6.76 22.09
CA TRP A 175 -7.58 -6.06 20.93
C TRP A 175 -8.34 -6.45 19.66
N ARG A 176 -8.90 -5.46 18.97
CA ARG A 176 -9.59 -5.60 17.69
C ARG A 176 -8.68 -5.21 16.52
N SER A 177 -7.92 -4.13 16.65
CA SER A 177 -6.89 -3.77 15.69
C SER A 177 -5.61 -3.33 16.40
N LEU A 178 -4.47 -3.62 15.78
CA LEU A 178 -3.16 -3.16 16.20
C LEU A 178 -2.38 -2.65 14.99
N SER A 179 -1.94 -1.41 15.05
CA SER A 179 -1.05 -0.78 14.07
C SER A 179 0.19 -0.28 14.80
N ILE A 180 1.37 -0.72 14.37
CA ILE A 180 2.66 -0.25 14.87
C ILE A 180 3.46 0.26 13.69
N LEU A 181 3.74 1.57 13.69
CA LEU A 181 4.53 2.26 12.69
C LEU A 181 5.79 2.79 13.37
N THR A 182 6.96 2.43 12.87
CA THR A 182 8.25 2.82 13.44
C THR A 182 9.23 3.17 12.35
N ASP A 183 10.01 4.24 12.54
CA ASP A 183 11.06 4.60 11.59
C ASP A 183 12.24 3.63 11.64
N SER A 184 12.69 3.28 12.85
CA SER A 184 13.79 2.33 13.08
C SER A 184 13.32 0.97 13.57
N TRP A 185 14.18 -0.04 13.47
CA TRP A 185 13.84 -1.42 13.86
C TRP A 185 13.72 -1.64 15.38
N SER A 186 14.51 -0.95 16.19
CA SER A 186 14.67 -1.21 17.63
C SER A 186 13.35 -1.10 18.43
N PRO A 187 12.49 -0.08 18.25
CA PRO A 187 11.16 -0.06 18.84
C PRO A 187 10.27 -1.21 18.33
N MET A 188 10.26 -1.50 17.03
CA MET A 188 9.49 -2.61 16.45
C MET A 188 9.90 -3.94 17.06
N TYR A 189 11.19 -4.27 17.06
CA TYR A 189 11.77 -5.46 17.65
C TYR A 189 11.35 -5.65 19.12
N THR A 190 11.32 -4.55 19.87
CA THR A 190 10.90 -4.56 21.27
C THR A 190 9.42 -4.90 21.41
N ALA A 191 8.56 -4.32 20.57
CA ALA A 191 7.14 -4.65 20.55
C ALA A 191 6.90 -6.12 20.21
N LEU A 192 7.52 -6.61 19.14
CA LEU A 192 7.36 -7.99 18.66
C LEU A 192 7.77 -9.00 19.72
N ASN A 193 8.92 -8.81 20.38
CA ASN A 193 9.37 -9.72 21.42
C ASN A 193 8.39 -9.84 22.59
N GLN A 194 7.79 -8.72 23.01
CA GLN A 194 6.85 -8.71 24.13
C GLN A 194 5.50 -9.31 23.74
N ILE A 195 4.99 -8.91 22.58
CA ILE A 195 3.70 -9.35 22.07
C ILE A 195 3.73 -10.83 21.74
N ASN A 196 4.82 -11.33 21.13
CA ASN A 196 4.92 -12.71 20.67
C ASN A 196 4.64 -13.72 21.78
N SER A 197 5.27 -13.54 22.96
CA SER A 197 5.06 -14.43 24.11
C SER A 197 3.61 -14.48 24.58
N SER A 198 2.91 -13.35 24.54
CA SER A 198 1.53 -13.22 25.00
C SER A 198 0.54 -13.79 23.99
N ILE A 199 0.75 -13.51 22.69
CA ILE A 199 -0.06 -14.09 21.62
C ILE A 199 0.09 -15.61 21.60
N THR A 200 1.33 -16.12 21.58
CA THR A 200 1.57 -17.57 21.52
C THR A 200 1.05 -18.33 22.75
N SER A 201 0.95 -17.66 23.91
CA SER A 201 0.44 -18.28 25.15
C SER A 201 -1.07 -18.14 25.36
N SER A 202 -1.68 -17.00 24.99
CA SER A 202 -3.07 -16.66 25.34
C SER A 202 -3.96 -16.36 24.12
N GLY A 203 -3.39 -16.24 22.93
CA GLY A 203 -4.06 -15.78 21.72
C GLY A 203 -4.50 -14.32 21.76
N ALA A 204 -4.91 -13.82 20.61
CA ALA A 204 -5.61 -12.55 20.43
C ALA A 204 -7.00 -12.84 19.80
N PRO A 205 -7.99 -13.24 20.61
CA PRO A 205 -9.21 -13.92 20.15
C PRO A 205 -10.16 -13.05 19.33
N ILE A 206 -10.02 -11.72 19.39
CA ILE A 206 -10.86 -10.79 18.63
C ILE A 206 -10.06 -9.86 17.71
N LEU A 207 -8.76 -10.12 17.51
CA LEU A 207 -7.93 -9.32 16.61
C LEU A 207 -8.37 -9.56 15.17
N GLU A 208 -8.80 -8.50 14.49
CA GLU A 208 -9.27 -8.52 13.11
C GLU A 208 -8.27 -7.89 12.13
N SER A 209 -7.45 -6.94 12.60
CA SER A 209 -6.47 -6.24 11.78
C SER A 209 -5.13 -6.10 12.51
N LEU A 210 -4.04 -6.44 11.81
CA LEU A 210 -2.67 -6.28 12.29
C LEU A 210 -1.83 -5.59 11.20
N ILE A 211 -1.28 -4.43 11.54
CA ILE A 211 -0.41 -3.64 10.66
C ILE A 211 0.92 -3.42 11.39
N LEU A 212 2.01 -3.93 10.81
CA LEU A 212 3.36 -3.79 11.33
C LEU A 212 4.23 -3.20 10.23
N MET A 213 4.72 -1.98 10.44
CA MET A 213 5.47 -1.25 9.43
C MET A 213 6.75 -0.67 10.03
N ARG A 214 7.88 -1.14 9.52
CA ARG A 214 9.14 -0.39 9.58
C ARG A 214 9.14 0.57 8.40
N CYS A 215 9.06 1.86 8.67
CA CYS A 215 8.88 2.92 7.67
C CYS A 215 10.17 3.28 6.92
N ASN A 216 11.19 2.41 6.98
CA ASN A 216 12.40 2.49 6.16
C ASN A 216 12.33 1.52 4.97
N ASP A 217 11.85 1.96 3.82
CA ASP A 217 11.84 1.09 2.64
C ASP A 217 13.24 0.79 2.09
N PHE A 218 14.20 1.69 2.32
CA PHE A 218 15.54 1.54 1.76
C PHE A 218 16.24 0.30 2.29
N ILE A 219 15.89 -0.15 3.50
CA ILE A 219 16.48 -1.34 4.09
C ILE A 219 16.13 -2.62 3.34
N SER A 220 15.02 -2.60 2.61
CA SER A 220 14.57 -3.76 1.83
C SER A 220 15.46 -4.08 0.64
N PHE A 221 16.31 -3.15 0.22
CA PHE A 221 17.30 -3.35 -0.84
C PHE A 221 18.65 -3.85 -0.30
N SER A 222 18.78 -4.00 1.03
CA SER A 222 19.92 -4.70 1.60
C SER A 222 19.80 -6.21 1.31
N PRO A 223 20.89 -6.90 0.95
CA PRO A 223 20.86 -8.35 0.73
C PRO A 223 20.56 -9.13 2.03
N GLU A 224 20.91 -8.54 3.17
CA GLU A 224 20.71 -9.17 4.47
C GLU A 224 19.96 -8.25 5.45
N PHE A 225 19.30 -8.85 6.44
CA PHE A 225 18.51 -8.14 7.42
C PHE A 225 19.36 -7.25 8.32
N GLN A 226 19.01 -5.97 8.37
CA GLN A 226 19.66 -5.01 9.26
C GLN A 226 18.69 -4.47 10.31
N PRO A 227 19.11 -4.33 11.58
CA PRO A 227 20.41 -4.75 12.11
C PRO A 227 20.49 -6.27 12.32
N GLN A 228 21.63 -6.87 11.95
CA GLN A 228 21.83 -8.33 12.02
C GLN A 228 21.59 -8.93 13.42
N THR A 229 21.98 -8.20 14.46
CA THR A 229 21.85 -8.62 15.86
C THR A 229 20.39 -8.73 16.32
N MET A 230 19.45 -8.11 15.61
CA MET A 230 18.02 -8.13 15.92
C MET A 230 17.20 -8.83 14.84
N LYS A 231 17.85 -9.66 13.99
CA LYS A 231 17.16 -10.50 13.02
C LYS A 231 16.25 -11.53 13.70
N GLY A 232 16.65 -12.07 14.86
CA GLY A 232 15.92 -13.13 15.54
C GLY A 232 15.48 -12.78 16.98
N PRO A 233 14.45 -13.46 17.51
CA PRO A 233 13.58 -14.41 16.82
C PRO A 233 12.54 -13.73 15.92
N SER A 234 12.08 -14.43 14.88
CA SER A 234 10.97 -13.96 14.04
C SER A 234 9.67 -13.89 14.83
N PHE A 235 8.79 -12.94 14.49
CA PHE A 235 7.47 -12.84 15.10
C PHE A 235 6.61 -14.08 14.79
N LEU A 236 5.77 -14.51 15.73
CA LEU A 236 4.98 -15.75 15.68
C LEU A 236 5.81 -17.05 15.64
N ALA A 237 7.12 -16.99 15.85
CA ALA A 237 7.91 -18.21 16.04
C ALA A 237 7.46 -18.92 17.33
N PHE A 238 6.89 -20.11 17.17
CA PHE A 238 6.74 -21.06 18.27
C PHE A 238 8.12 -21.66 18.54
N GLY A 239 8.55 -21.74 19.80
CA GLY A 239 9.74 -22.55 20.12
C GLY A 239 9.52 -24.03 19.72
N ASN A 240 10.47 -24.91 20.04
CA ASN A 240 10.39 -26.36 19.74
C ASN A 240 9.19 -27.13 20.38
N GLY A 241 8.15 -26.44 20.87
CA GLY A 241 6.88 -27.01 21.32
C GLY A 241 6.00 -27.42 20.14
N ILE A 242 5.37 -28.59 20.27
CA ILE A 242 4.52 -29.19 19.24
C ILE A 242 3.29 -28.29 18.98
N LEU A 243 2.98 -28.08 17.70
CA LEU A 243 1.87 -27.30 17.11
C LEU A 243 0.46 -27.88 17.38
N ASP A 244 0.20 -28.44 18.56
CA ASP A 244 -1.02 -29.23 18.77
C ASP A 244 -2.31 -28.38 18.87
N ASP A 245 -2.24 -27.06 19.06
CA ASP A 245 -3.44 -26.18 19.07
C ASP A 245 -3.18 -24.70 18.67
N CYS A 246 -2.73 -24.44 17.44
CA CYS A 246 -2.64 -23.06 16.90
C CYS A 246 -4.01 -22.45 16.55
N SER A 247 -5.09 -23.25 16.64
CA SER A 247 -6.44 -22.93 16.15
C SER A 247 -7.11 -21.73 16.82
N GLN A 248 -6.57 -21.28 17.96
CA GLN A 248 -7.17 -20.23 18.78
C GLN A 248 -6.33 -18.96 18.88
N LEU A 249 -5.19 -18.90 18.17
CA LEU A 249 -4.26 -17.78 18.35
C LEU A 249 -4.76 -16.50 17.70
N LEU A 250 -5.19 -16.56 16.44
CA LEU A 250 -5.66 -15.39 15.67
C LEU A 250 -6.95 -15.72 14.90
N PRO A 251 -8.02 -16.20 15.57
CA PRO A 251 -9.18 -16.81 14.92
C PRO A 251 -10.06 -15.83 14.12
N LYS A 252 -9.86 -14.52 14.30
CA LYS A 252 -10.64 -13.47 13.63
C LYS A 252 -9.81 -12.56 12.73
N LEU A 253 -8.51 -12.83 12.57
CA LEU A 253 -7.65 -11.98 11.77
C LEU A 253 -8.10 -12.01 10.30
N LYS A 254 -8.35 -10.84 9.73
CA LYS A 254 -8.81 -10.65 8.34
C LYS A 254 -7.85 -9.80 7.52
N HIS A 255 -7.17 -8.85 8.16
CA HIS A 255 -6.30 -7.90 7.49
C HIS A 255 -4.91 -8.00 8.10
N LEU A 256 -3.91 -8.27 7.26
CA LEU A 256 -2.51 -8.35 7.65
C LEU A 256 -1.65 -7.51 6.71
N THR A 257 -0.93 -6.55 7.28
CA THR A 257 0.10 -5.76 6.58
C THR A 257 1.43 -5.93 7.28
N LEU A 258 2.42 -6.43 6.55
CA LEU A 258 3.80 -6.59 6.99
C LEU A 258 4.72 -5.83 6.04
N ARG A 259 5.26 -4.69 6.50
CA ARG A 259 6.19 -3.86 5.73
C ARG A 259 7.55 -3.79 6.43
N GLY A 260 8.55 -4.43 5.87
CA GLY A 260 9.88 -4.52 6.48
C GLY A 260 9.90 -5.22 7.84
N VAL A 261 8.88 -6.04 8.12
CA VAL A 261 8.71 -6.80 9.37
C VAL A 261 8.49 -8.27 9.03
N HIS A 262 9.49 -9.10 9.29
CA HIS A 262 9.42 -10.53 9.02
C HIS A 262 8.81 -11.33 10.17
N VAL A 263 8.25 -12.48 9.81
CA VAL A 263 7.59 -13.43 10.70
C VAL A 263 8.16 -14.82 10.47
N ASP A 264 7.79 -15.78 11.32
CA ASP A 264 7.96 -17.19 10.99
C ASP A 264 6.86 -17.60 10.00
N TRP A 265 7.21 -17.66 8.72
CA TRP A 265 6.26 -17.87 7.61
C TRP A 265 5.50 -19.19 7.71
N THR A 266 6.20 -20.25 8.14
CA THR A 266 5.60 -21.57 8.38
C THR A 266 4.55 -21.51 9.49
N SER A 267 4.89 -20.88 10.62
CA SER A 267 3.97 -20.69 11.75
C SER A 267 2.78 -19.82 11.38
N LEU A 268 3.00 -18.72 10.66
CA LEU A 268 1.92 -17.85 10.19
C LEU A 268 0.93 -18.64 9.32
N SER A 269 1.43 -19.41 8.35
CA SER A 269 0.60 -20.23 7.47
C SER A 269 -0.23 -21.25 8.26
N ALA A 270 0.37 -21.90 9.26
CA ALA A 270 -0.33 -22.85 10.13
C ALA A 270 -1.42 -22.18 10.98
N ILE A 271 -1.15 -21.00 11.55
CA ILE A 271 -2.14 -20.21 12.30
C ILE A 271 -3.31 -19.83 11.40
N LEU A 272 -3.03 -19.33 10.19
CA LEU A 272 -4.06 -18.88 9.26
C LEU A 272 -4.89 -20.03 8.70
N ALA A 273 -4.28 -21.18 8.40
CA ALA A 273 -4.99 -22.38 7.94
C ALA A 273 -5.99 -22.92 8.98
N SER A 274 -5.75 -22.62 10.26
CA SER A 274 -6.63 -22.98 11.36
C SER A 274 -7.70 -21.93 11.69
N SER A 275 -7.61 -20.73 11.09
CA SER A 275 -8.57 -19.65 11.25
C SER A 275 -9.90 -19.97 10.55
N GLN A 276 -11.02 -19.56 11.12
CA GLN A 276 -12.36 -19.88 10.57
C GLN A 276 -12.63 -19.23 9.21
N ARG A 277 -11.97 -18.10 8.92
CA ARG A 277 -12.19 -17.34 7.67
C ARG A 277 -10.92 -17.12 6.86
N GLY A 278 -9.73 -17.26 7.46
CA GLY A 278 -8.48 -16.77 6.86
C GLY A 278 -8.50 -15.25 6.65
N LEU A 279 -7.52 -14.76 5.90
CA LEU A 279 -7.39 -13.34 5.54
C LEU A 279 -8.31 -12.96 4.38
N SER A 280 -8.84 -11.75 4.45
CA SER A 280 -9.51 -11.03 3.35
C SER A 280 -8.54 -10.06 2.64
N SER A 281 -7.53 -9.56 3.35
CA SER A 281 -6.50 -8.68 2.79
C SER A 281 -5.11 -9.07 3.31
N LEU A 282 -4.16 -9.20 2.39
CA LEU A 282 -2.75 -9.48 2.68
C LEU A 282 -1.86 -8.49 1.94
N GLU A 283 -1.04 -7.76 2.69
CA GLU A 283 0.00 -6.88 2.16
C GLU A 283 1.37 -7.29 2.70
N LEU A 284 2.29 -7.59 1.79
CA LEU A 284 3.68 -7.89 2.07
C LEU A 284 4.56 -6.92 1.27
N SER A 285 5.34 -6.10 1.96
CA SER A 285 6.23 -5.13 1.29
C SER A 285 7.55 -4.92 2.01
N SER A 286 8.54 -4.43 1.26
CA SER A 286 9.82 -3.95 1.81
C SER A 286 10.60 -4.97 2.67
N HIS A 287 10.62 -6.26 2.30
CA HIS A 287 11.47 -7.27 2.93
C HIS A 287 12.83 -7.38 2.20
N CYS A 288 13.93 -7.37 2.96
CA CYS A 288 15.24 -7.79 2.44
C CYS A 288 15.25 -9.29 2.10
N ASP A 289 16.18 -9.71 1.25
CA ASP A 289 16.11 -11.01 0.59
C ASP A 289 16.17 -12.19 1.58
N ASP A 290 17.02 -12.10 2.60
CA ASP A 290 17.28 -13.17 3.58
C ASP A 290 16.19 -13.39 4.66
N VAL A 291 15.09 -12.64 4.61
CA VAL A 291 13.90 -12.83 5.46
C VAL A 291 12.60 -13.01 4.68
N ARG A 292 12.67 -13.01 3.35
CA ARG A 292 11.53 -13.34 2.50
C ARG A 292 11.13 -14.81 2.68
N PRO A 293 9.85 -15.15 2.46
CA PRO A 293 9.42 -16.54 2.48
C PRO A 293 10.10 -17.32 1.35
N SER A 294 10.39 -18.60 1.58
CA SER A 294 10.67 -19.51 0.47
C SER A 294 9.45 -19.66 -0.45
N LEU A 295 9.66 -20.15 -1.66
CA LEU A 295 8.57 -20.46 -2.59
C LEU A 295 7.47 -21.33 -1.98
N SER A 296 7.88 -22.38 -1.24
CA SER A 296 6.94 -23.29 -0.57
C SER A 296 6.18 -22.61 0.57
N GLU A 297 6.83 -21.75 1.36
CA GLU A 297 6.18 -21.03 2.46
C GLU A 297 5.19 -20.00 1.92
N PHE A 298 5.56 -19.30 0.85
CA PHE A 298 4.68 -18.35 0.19
C PHE A 298 3.45 -19.03 -0.42
N GLN A 299 3.63 -20.19 -1.07
CA GLN A 299 2.51 -20.99 -1.59
C GLN A 299 1.58 -21.46 -0.46
N GLN A 300 2.14 -21.97 0.66
CA GLN A 300 1.35 -22.37 1.83
C GLN A 300 0.58 -21.20 2.44
N LEU A 301 1.20 -20.02 2.49
CA LEU A 301 0.56 -18.80 2.97
C LEU A 301 -0.66 -18.45 2.10
N LEU A 302 -0.54 -18.49 0.76
CA LEU A 302 -1.68 -18.25 -0.12
C LEU A 302 -2.76 -19.33 0.01
N GLN A 303 -2.37 -20.61 0.07
CA GLN A 303 -3.31 -21.74 0.23
C GLN A 303 -4.10 -21.67 1.54
N ALA A 304 -3.51 -21.12 2.60
CA ALA A 304 -4.18 -20.92 3.89
C ALA A 304 -5.30 -19.85 3.82
N ASN A 305 -5.39 -19.07 2.74
CA ASN A 305 -6.28 -17.91 2.62
C ASN A 305 -7.15 -17.94 1.34
N PRO A 306 -8.02 -18.94 1.14
CA PRO A 306 -8.85 -19.04 -0.07
C PRO A 306 -9.93 -17.95 -0.18
N ALA A 307 -10.18 -17.20 0.91
CA ALA A 307 -11.14 -16.10 0.98
C ALA A 307 -10.50 -14.71 0.75
N LEU A 308 -9.27 -14.68 0.24
CA LEU A 308 -8.51 -13.44 0.03
C LEU A 308 -9.13 -12.60 -1.09
N GLU A 309 -9.54 -11.38 -0.76
CA GLU A 309 -10.15 -10.40 -1.67
C GLU A 309 -9.10 -9.42 -2.23
N GLN A 310 -8.07 -9.12 -1.43
CA GLN A 310 -7.00 -8.17 -1.79
C GLN A 310 -5.61 -8.75 -1.48
N LEU A 311 -4.71 -8.69 -2.48
CA LEU A 311 -3.33 -9.12 -2.37
C LEU A 311 -2.38 -8.02 -2.88
N SER A 312 -1.45 -7.59 -2.04
CA SER A 312 -0.42 -6.63 -2.41
C SER A 312 0.96 -7.16 -2.05
N ILE A 313 1.83 -7.29 -3.05
CA ILE A 313 3.20 -7.79 -2.88
C ILE A 313 4.14 -6.81 -3.56
N SER A 314 5.10 -6.23 -2.84
CA SER A 314 6.08 -5.31 -3.43
C SER A 314 7.46 -5.49 -2.78
N GLY A 315 8.39 -6.14 -3.48
CA GLY A 315 9.70 -6.50 -2.94
C GLY A 315 9.64 -7.46 -1.75
N SER A 316 8.67 -8.37 -1.75
CA SER A 316 8.40 -9.33 -0.65
C SER A 316 7.78 -10.63 -1.12
N GLY A 317 7.93 -10.94 -2.42
CA GLY A 317 7.57 -12.24 -2.94
C GLY A 317 8.50 -13.35 -2.42
N PRO A 318 8.39 -14.57 -2.97
CA PRO A 318 9.33 -15.64 -2.69
C PRO A 318 10.79 -15.21 -2.85
N PHE A 319 11.67 -15.64 -1.95
CA PHE A 319 13.11 -15.51 -2.14
C PHE A 319 13.55 -16.33 -3.36
N ILE A 320 14.34 -15.71 -4.22
CA ILE A 320 14.87 -16.26 -5.47
C ILE A 320 16.39 -16.18 -5.39
N PRO A 321 17.12 -17.32 -5.26
CA PRO A 321 18.57 -17.29 -5.21
C PRO A 321 19.16 -16.86 -6.57
N GLU A 322 20.13 -15.95 -6.55
CA GLU A 322 20.77 -15.41 -7.77
C GLU A 322 21.61 -16.44 -8.53
N ASP A 323 22.13 -17.46 -7.84
CA ASP A 323 23.17 -18.38 -8.35
C ASP A 323 22.64 -19.64 -9.06
N VAL A 324 21.33 -19.76 -9.31
CA VAL A 324 20.78 -20.98 -9.90
C VAL A 324 20.77 -20.85 -11.44
N GLU A 325 21.83 -21.32 -12.09
CA GLU A 325 21.86 -21.55 -13.56
C GLU A 325 20.67 -22.43 -14.03
N ASP A 326 20.07 -23.19 -13.11
CA ASP A 326 18.88 -24.04 -13.28
C ASP A 326 17.57 -23.39 -12.76
N PHE A 327 17.48 -22.07 -12.53
CA PHE A 327 16.24 -21.45 -12.03
C PHE A 327 15.06 -21.65 -12.99
N GLU A 328 15.35 -21.78 -14.29
CA GLU A 328 14.37 -22.17 -15.32
C GLU A 328 13.83 -23.59 -15.08
N ASP A 329 14.64 -24.54 -14.59
CA ASP A 329 14.21 -25.92 -14.30
C ASP A 329 13.39 -26.02 -13.01
N LEU A 330 13.62 -25.15 -12.00
CA LEU A 330 12.81 -25.10 -10.78
C LEU A 330 11.38 -24.58 -11.01
N MET A 331 11.22 -23.61 -11.92
CA MET A 331 9.91 -23.04 -12.26
C MET A 331 9.16 -23.88 -13.30
N MET A 332 9.86 -24.66 -14.12
CA MET A 332 9.23 -25.37 -15.23
C MET A 332 8.40 -26.61 -14.88
N HIS A 333 8.49 -27.19 -13.67
CA HIS A 333 7.89 -28.54 -13.49
C HIS A 333 7.09 -28.93 -12.23
N ASP A 334 7.02 -28.21 -11.10
CA ASP A 334 6.38 -28.81 -9.89
C ASP A 334 5.49 -27.93 -8.99
N VAL A 335 5.27 -26.64 -9.29
CA VAL A 335 4.44 -25.79 -8.40
C VAL A 335 3.07 -25.50 -9.03
N GLU A 336 2.03 -26.15 -8.51
CA GLU A 336 0.65 -25.88 -8.92
C GLU A 336 0.23 -24.46 -8.49
N PRO A 337 -0.39 -23.67 -9.40
CA PRO A 337 -0.96 -22.37 -9.06
C PRO A 337 -1.97 -22.48 -7.91
N VAL A 338 -1.98 -21.47 -7.04
CA VAL A 338 -2.91 -21.39 -5.91
C VAL A 338 -4.21 -20.75 -6.37
N SER A 339 -5.31 -21.49 -6.25
CA SER A 339 -6.64 -20.99 -6.60
C SER A 339 -7.15 -19.98 -5.57
N LEU A 340 -7.34 -18.74 -6.00
CA LEU A 340 -7.82 -17.60 -5.23
C LEU A 340 -9.10 -17.05 -5.89
N PRO A 341 -10.23 -17.77 -5.77
CA PRO A 341 -11.42 -17.51 -6.57
C PRO A 341 -12.16 -16.22 -6.19
N VAL A 342 -11.89 -15.62 -5.04
CA VAL A 342 -12.55 -14.37 -4.61
C VAL A 342 -11.65 -13.14 -4.67
N LEU A 343 -10.40 -13.31 -5.13
CA LEU A 343 -9.44 -12.23 -5.27
C LEU A 343 -9.93 -11.23 -6.33
N ASP A 344 -10.16 -9.99 -5.94
CA ASP A 344 -10.67 -8.90 -6.78
C ASP A 344 -9.56 -7.88 -7.07
N ASP A 345 -8.72 -7.57 -6.08
CA ASP A 345 -7.61 -6.61 -6.14
C ASP A 345 -6.23 -7.28 -6.06
N ILE A 346 -5.37 -7.02 -7.06
CA ILE A 346 -3.99 -7.51 -7.12
C ILE A 346 -3.03 -6.34 -7.32
N THR A 347 -2.03 -6.22 -6.46
CA THR A 347 -0.90 -5.30 -6.63
C THR A 347 0.40 -6.10 -6.61
N ILE A 348 1.19 -5.98 -7.68
CA ILE A 348 2.50 -6.63 -7.83
C ILE A 348 3.54 -5.57 -8.14
N GLY A 349 4.45 -5.36 -7.18
CA GLY A 349 5.70 -4.66 -7.34
C GLY A 349 6.83 -5.64 -7.60
N TYR A 350 7.48 -5.52 -8.76
CA TYR A 350 8.58 -6.39 -9.16
C TYR A 350 9.91 -5.64 -9.15
N ARG A 351 10.99 -6.30 -8.69
CA ARG A 351 12.36 -5.77 -8.79
C ARG A 351 13.13 -6.36 -9.97
N CYS A 352 12.72 -7.53 -10.43
CA CYS A 352 13.23 -8.15 -11.64
C CYS A 352 12.11 -8.95 -12.32
N ALA A 353 12.30 -9.31 -13.60
CA ALA A 353 11.31 -10.09 -14.34
C ALA A 353 11.06 -11.47 -13.73
N VAL A 354 12.08 -12.09 -13.12
CA VAL A 354 11.97 -13.42 -12.50
C VAL A 354 11.08 -13.37 -11.25
N GLU A 355 11.21 -12.33 -10.42
CA GLU A 355 10.34 -12.13 -9.25
C GLU A 355 8.88 -11.95 -9.66
N GLY A 356 8.63 -11.05 -10.61
CA GLY A 356 7.27 -10.82 -11.13
C GLY A 356 6.66 -12.09 -11.73
N ARG A 357 7.46 -12.86 -12.49
CA ARG A 357 7.05 -14.13 -13.08
C ARG A 357 6.68 -15.16 -12.02
N THR A 358 7.54 -15.35 -11.03
CA THR A 358 7.34 -16.30 -9.94
C THR A 358 6.02 -16.02 -9.21
N ILE A 359 5.74 -14.75 -8.91
CA ILE A 359 4.47 -14.36 -8.28
C ILE A 359 3.29 -14.66 -9.20
N LEU A 360 3.35 -14.25 -10.47
CA LEU A 360 2.25 -14.43 -11.42
C LEU A 360 1.91 -15.90 -11.68
N GLU A 361 2.90 -16.79 -11.80
CA GLU A 361 2.69 -18.23 -12.01
C GLU A 361 2.00 -18.92 -10.82
N LEU A 362 2.16 -18.37 -9.61
CA LEU A 362 1.53 -18.91 -8.39
C LEU A 362 0.07 -18.51 -8.22
N LEU A 363 -0.43 -17.54 -8.99
CA LEU A 363 -1.76 -16.97 -8.78
C LEU A 363 -2.76 -17.49 -9.82
N ASP A 364 -3.75 -18.27 -9.37
CA ASP A 364 -4.97 -18.55 -10.14
C ASP A 364 -6.12 -17.70 -9.59
N ALA A 365 -6.28 -16.49 -10.15
CA ALA A 365 -7.27 -15.50 -9.72
C ALA A 365 -8.23 -15.12 -10.85
N PRO A 366 -9.13 -16.03 -11.28
CA PRO A 366 -9.96 -15.84 -12.47
C PRO A 366 -10.98 -14.70 -12.35
N ASN A 367 -11.26 -14.25 -11.13
CA ASN A 367 -12.23 -13.19 -10.83
C ASN A 367 -11.61 -11.83 -10.52
N ALA A 368 -10.29 -11.69 -10.67
CA ALA A 368 -9.61 -10.41 -10.45
C ALA A 368 -10.12 -9.34 -11.41
N LYS A 369 -10.42 -8.15 -10.86
CA LYS A 369 -10.92 -6.99 -11.60
C LYS A 369 -9.95 -5.82 -11.59
N ASN A 370 -9.13 -5.72 -10.55
CA ASN A 370 -8.21 -4.62 -10.37
C ASN A 370 -6.78 -5.17 -10.34
N LEU A 371 -5.92 -4.63 -11.20
CA LEU A 371 -4.51 -4.99 -11.26
C LEU A 371 -3.65 -3.73 -11.23
N ALA A 372 -2.73 -3.66 -10.27
CA ALA A 372 -1.63 -2.72 -10.27
C ALA A 372 -0.31 -3.48 -10.49
N LEU A 373 0.43 -3.10 -11.52
CA LEU A 373 1.78 -3.61 -11.79
C LEU A 373 2.76 -2.42 -11.68
N GLU A 374 3.74 -2.53 -10.79
CA GLU A 374 4.71 -1.46 -10.53
C GLU A 374 6.17 -1.95 -10.60
N ASP A 375 7.05 -1.13 -11.18
CA ASP A 375 8.50 -1.27 -10.99
C ASP A 375 8.82 -0.84 -9.56
N ALA A 376 9.27 -1.78 -8.73
CA ALA A 376 9.55 -1.62 -7.31
C ALA A 376 11.05 -1.61 -7.00
N ARG A 377 11.89 -1.33 -8.00
CA ARG A 377 13.35 -1.23 -7.82
C ARG A 377 13.76 0.00 -7.01
N TYR A 378 15.02 -0.01 -6.61
CA TYR A 378 15.62 1.13 -5.95
C TYR A 378 15.55 2.35 -6.88
N PRO A 379 15.03 3.52 -6.43
CA PRO A 379 14.87 4.67 -7.31
C PRO A 379 16.16 5.20 -7.95
N GLY A 380 17.32 4.89 -7.38
CA GLY A 380 18.63 5.25 -7.94
C GLY A 380 19.30 4.16 -8.78
N ASP A 381 18.61 3.04 -9.04
CA ASP A 381 19.13 1.98 -9.91
C ASP A 381 19.16 2.48 -11.37
N PRO A 382 20.34 2.51 -12.03
CA PRO A 382 20.46 3.03 -13.39
C PRO A 382 19.94 2.07 -14.47
N GLU A 383 19.75 0.79 -14.15
CA GLU A 383 19.28 -0.18 -15.13
C GLU A 383 17.77 -0.02 -15.37
N ASP A 384 17.23 -0.63 -16.42
CA ASP A 384 15.79 -0.72 -16.65
C ASP A 384 15.41 -2.20 -16.70
N VAL A 385 14.33 -2.58 -16.01
CA VAL A 385 13.79 -3.94 -16.10
C VAL A 385 12.69 -3.98 -17.16
N ASP A 386 12.91 -4.79 -18.20
CA ASP A 386 11.88 -5.07 -19.20
C ASP A 386 10.79 -5.98 -18.62
N ALA A 387 9.59 -5.43 -18.44
CA ALA A 387 8.41 -6.14 -17.98
C ALA A 387 7.62 -6.82 -19.11
N GLY A 388 8.19 -6.90 -20.32
CA GLY A 388 7.51 -7.46 -21.48
C GLY A 388 7.06 -8.91 -21.29
N SER A 389 7.86 -9.73 -20.61
CA SER A 389 7.47 -11.11 -20.28
C SER A 389 6.26 -11.15 -19.34
N LEU A 390 6.21 -10.26 -18.34
CA LEU A 390 5.10 -10.14 -17.39
C LEU A 390 3.81 -9.72 -18.10
N LEU A 391 3.87 -8.64 -18.90
CA LEU A 391 2.74 -8.15 -19.68
C LEU A 391 2.21 -9.20 -20.66
N THR A 392 3.12 -9.93 -21.31
CA THR A 392 2.76 -11.02 -22.23
C THR A 392 2.06 -12.15 -21.48
N TYR A 393 2.57 -12.57 -20.32
CA TYR A 393 1.92 -13.59 -19.50
C TYR A 393 0.52 -13.15 -19.06
N ILE A 394 0.38 -11.94 -18.54
CA ILE A 394 -0.93 -11.45 -18.10
C ILE A 394 -1.92 -11.46 -19.27
N GLY A 395 -1.47 -11.05 -20.46
CA GLY A 395 -2.35 -11.03 -21.62
C GLY A 395 -2.63 -12.38 -22.27
N THR A 396 -1.74 -13.37 -22.11
CA THR A 396 -1.83 -14.64 -22.86
C THR A 396 -2.01 -15.89 -21.99
N GLY A 397 -1.78 -15.77 -20.68
CA GLY A 397 -1.74 -16.89 -19.74
C GLY A 397 -0.51 -17.79 -19.90
N SER A 398 0.49 -17.40 -20.69
CA SER A 398 1.70 -18.19 -20.94
C SER A 398 2.92 -17.29 -21.06
N PHE A 399 4.03 -17.70 -20.46
CA PHE A 399 5.33 -17.13 -20.80
C PHE A 399 5.75 -17.68 -22.18
N VAL A 400 6.29 -16.83 -23.04
CA VAL A 400 6.84 -17.25 -24.34
C VAL A 400 8.20 -17.91 -24.08
N GLN A 401 8.41 -19.13 -24.58
CA GLN A 401 9.73 -19.75 -24.53
C GLN A 401 10.72 -18.93 -25.36
N GLU A 402 11.80 -18.46 -24.73
CA GLU A 402 12.86 -17.63 -25.35
C GLU A 402 13.60 -18.33 -26.51
N ASN A 403 13.35 -19.63 -26.74
CA ASN A 403 13.90 -20.40 -27.86
C ASN A 403 13.35 -20.02 -29.25
N ALA A 404 12.44 -19.05 -29.37
CA ALA A 404 12.04 -18.50 -30.66
C ALA A 404 12.99 -17.36 -31.07
N GLU A 405 14.04 -17.68 -31.82
CA GLU A 405 14.97 -16.74 -32.47
C GLU A 405 14.25 -15.77 -33.44
N GLN A 406 13.49 -14.81 -32.95
CA GLN A 406 13.15 -13.60 -33.71
C GLN A 406 13.34 -12.36 -32.84
N PRO A 407 14.50 -11.68 -32.90
CA PRO A 407 14.63 -10.35 -32.33
C PRO A 407 13.58 -9.44 -32.97
N TYR A 408 12.68 -8.93 -32.13
CA TYR A 408 11.43 -8.25 -32.47
C TYR A 408 11.70 -6.83 -33.01
N LEU A 409 12.20 -6.69 -34.25
CA LEU A 409 12.35 -5.39 -34.94
C LEU A 409 11.21 -5.15 -35.94
N VAL A 410 10.31 -4.21 -35.66
CA VAL A 410 9.46 -3.56 -36.68
C VAL A 410 9.53 -2.04 -36.52
N GLN A 411 9.98 -1.37 -37.58
CA GLN A 411 9.93 0.08 -37.73
C GLN A 411 8.48 0.55 -37.94
N TRP A 412 8.06 1.56 -37.18
CA TRP A 412 6.85 2.32 -37.47
C TRP A 412 7.13 3.40 -38.52
N GLN A 413 6.32 3.46 -39.57
CA GLN A 413 6.21 4.63 -40.43
C GLN A 413 4.86 5.31 -40.17
N LEU A 414 4.90 6.52 -39.61
CA LEU A 414 3.76 7.43 -39.55
C LEU A 414 3.41 7.90 -40.97
N SER A 415 2.11 7.91 -41.29
CA SER A 415 1.63 8.52 -42.53
C SER A 415 1.71 10.05 -42.41
N GLY A 416 2.83 10.62 -42.85
CA GLY A 416 2.99 12.07 -43.00
C GLY A 416 4.20 12.65 -42.26
N GLY A 417 5.38 12.59 -42.87
CA GLY A 417 6.61 13.25 -42.40
C GLY A 417 7.81 12.83 -43.24
N ALA A 418 8.57 13.80 -43.75
CA ALA A 418 9.53 13.65 -44.85
C ALA A 418 10.65 12.59 -44.62
N GLU A 419 10.93 11.82 -45.66
CA GLU A 419 11.99 10.81 -45.73
C GLU A 419 13.39 11.44 -45.65
N VAL A 420 14.26 10.88 -44.79
CA VAL A 420 15.72 10.97 -44.95
C VAL A 420 16.28 9.54 -44.84
N PRO A 421 17.06 9.05 -45.83
CA PRO A 421 17.55 7.68 -45.81
C PRO A 421 18.85 7.55 -45.01
N PHE A 422 18.91 6.57 -44.10
CA PHE A 422 20.16 6.02 -43.58
C PHE A 422 20.29 4.57 -44.02
N SER A 423 21.46 4.23 -44.57
CA SER A 423 21.85 2.89 -45.02
C SER A 423 22.90 2.35 -44.07
N ILE A 424 22.72 1.13 -43.55
CA ILE A 424 23.78 0.37 -42.89
C ILE A 424 23.83 -1.02 -43.54
N ALA A 425 24.98 -1.34 -44.11
CA ALA A 425 25.34 -2.63 -44.66
C ALA A 425 25.94 -3.52 -43.55
N GLY A 426 25.53 -4.78 -43.49
CA GLY A 426 26.15 -5.81 -42.67
C GLY A 426 25.66 -7.20 -43.06
N GLN A 427 26.50 -7.92 -43.80
CA GLN A 427 26.28 -9.32 -44.18
C GLN A 427 26.60 -10.23 -43.00
N SER A 428 25.74 -11.21 -42.69
CA SER A 428 26.17 -12.45 -42.06
C SER A 428 25.25 -13.62 -42.44
N SER A 429 25.87 -14.78 -42.59
CA SER A 429 25.43 -15.97 -43.30
C SER A 429 24.61 -16.95 -42.46
N VAL A 430 23.56 -17.49 -43.08
CA VAL A 430 22.61 -18.50 -42.56
C VAL A 430 23.20 -19.94 -42.61
N PRO A 431 22.94 -20.81 -41.61
CA PRO A 431 22.86 -22.25 -41.82
C PRO A 431 21.40 -22.72 -41.89
N LYS A 432 21.10 -23.56 -42.88
CA LYS A 432 19.78 -24.20 -43.08
C LYS A 432 19.59 -25.37 -42.11
N CYS A 433 18.45 -25.44 -41.42
CA CYS A 433 17.94 -26.71 -40.89
C CYS A 433 16.41 -26.89 -41.01
N ARG A 434 16.08 -27.90 -41.83
CA ARG A 434 14.97 -28.87 -41.88
C ARG A 434 13.60 -28.55 -41.23
N HIS A 435 12.59 -28.46 -42.09
CA HIS A 435 11.17 -28.54 -41.76
C HIS A 435 10.77 -29.90 -41.19
N GLY A 436 10.22 -29.90 -39.98
CA GLY A 436 9.30 -30.91 -39.48
C GLY A 436 7.94 -30.23 -39.27
N ALA A 437 6.93 -30.62 -40.05
CA ALA A 437 5.58 -30.10 -39.92
C ALA A 437 4.91 -30.71 -38.68
N VAL A 438 4.66 -29.89 -37.66
CA VAL A 438 3.75 -30.21 -36.56
C VAL A 438 2.52 -29.35 -36.74
N GLN A 439 1.34 -29.98 -36.76
CA GLN A 439 0.05 -29.31 -36.80
C GLN A 439 -0.15 -28.55 -35.48
N GLU A 440 0.01 -27.23 -35.51
CA GLU A 440 -0.41 -26.33 -34.43
C GLU A 440 -1.93 -26.21 -34.47
N SER A 441 -2.61 -26.92 -33.57
CA SER A 441 -3.90 -26.44 -33.08
C SER A 441 -3.62 -25.30 -32.12
N GLU A 442 -3.93 -24.05 -32.50
CA GLU A 442 -3.81 -22.88 -31.63
C GLU A 442 -4.49 -23.18 -30.28
N PRO A 443 -3.76 -23.24 -29.15
CA PRO A 443 -4.40 -23.16 -27.86
C PRO A 443 -5.02 -21.76 -27.79
N ALA A 444 -6.33 -21.70 -27.57
CA ALA A 444 -7.00 -20.43 -27.30
C ALA A 444 -6.40 -19.83 -26.03
N SER A 445 -5.37 -19.01 -26.22
CA SER A 445 -4.68 -18.27 -25.18
C SER A 445 -5.70 -17.42 -24.45
N ARG A 446 -5.85 -17.67 -23.14
CA ARG A 446 -6.75 -16.95 -22.24
C ARG A 446 -5.87 -16.07 -21.36
N ALA A 447 -6.17 -14.78 -21.29
CA ALA A 447 -5.53 -13.87 -20.36
C ALA A 447 -5.52 -14.48 -18.94
N ALA A 448 -4.44 -14.26 -18.19
CA ALA A 448 -4.30 -14.76 -16.82
C ALA A 448 -5.44 -14.22 -15.92
N PHE A 449 -5.85 -12.98 -16.17
CA PHE A 449 -6.94 -12.30 -15.45
C PHE A 449 -7.99 -11.81 -16.46
N PRO A 450 -8.95 -12.66 -16.87
CA PRO A 450 -9.85 -12.36 -17.98
C PRO A 450 -10.95 -11.32 -17.65
N LEU A 451 -11.14 -10.99 -16.36
CA LEU A 451 -12.19 -10.09 -15.88
C LEU A 451 -11.69 -8.70 -15.46
N LEU A 452 -10.44 -8.33 -15.81
CA LEU A 452 -9.89 -7.02 -15.45
C LEU A 452 -10.74 -5.86 -16.00
N GLU A 453 -11.13 -4.97 -15.09
CA GLU A 453 -11.88 -3.74 -15.34
C GLU A 453 -11.02 -2.50 -15.08
N ASN A 454 -10.09 -2.56 -14.13
CA ASN A 454 -9.21 -1.45 -13.75
C ASN A 454 -7.74 -1.90 -13.75
N VAL A 455 -6.89 -1.19 -14.49
CA VAL A 455 -5.45 -1.48 -14.56
C VAL A 455 -4.64 -0.23 -14.27
N MET A 456 -3.64 -0.37 -13.40
CA MET A 456 -2.59 0.63 -13.16
C MET A 456 -1.24 0.04 -13.55
N LEU A 457 -0.51 0.74 -14.42
CA LEU A 457 0.88 0.42 -14.77
C LEU A 457 1.77 1.58 -14.31
N LYS A 458 2.66 1.32 -13.36
CA LYS A 458 3.52 2.33 -12.75
C LYS A 458 4.99 2.04 -13.00
N ASN A 459 5.66 2.94 -13.71
CA ASN A 459 7.05 2.83 -14.14
C ASN A 459 7.35 1.55 -14.96
N VAL A 460 6.33 0.90 -15.52
CA VAL A 460 6.48 -0.35 -16.27
C VAL A 460 7.12 -0.07 -17.63
N LYS A 461 8.36 -0.52 -17.83
CA LYS A 461 9.06 -0.43 -19.12
C LYS A 461 8.81 -1.69 -19.93
N SER A 462 8.43 -1.52 -21.19
CA SER A 462 8.31 -2.64 -22.13
C SER A 462 8.32 -2.16 -23.57
N CYS A 463 8.69 -3.04 -24.50
CA CYS A 463 8.55 -2.76 -25.92
C CYS A 463 7.06 -2.74 -26.36
N PRO A 464 6.74 -2.16 -27.53
CA PRO A 464 5.34 -2.01 -27.95
C PRO A 464 4.55 -3.32 -28.07
N ARG A 465 5.21 -4.43 -28.46
CA ARG A 465 4.52 -5.70 -28.75
C ARG A 465 3.89 -6.36 -27.50
N PRO A 466 4.60 -6.52 -26.37
CA PRO A 466 3.98 -6.96 -25.11
C PRO A 466 2.83 -6.08 -24.66
N LEU A 467 2.95 -4.75 -24.80
CA LEU A 467 1.86 -3.82 -24.48
C LEU A 467 0.64 -4.03 -25.37
N GLU A 468 0.85 -4.21 -26.68
CA GLU A 468 -0.21 -4.53 -27.64
C GLU A 468 -0.88 -5.88 -27.33
N ALA A 469 -0.10 -6.90 -27.00
CA ALA A 469 -0.60 -8.22 -26.61
C ALA A 469 -1.43 -8.13 -25.32
N PHE A 470 -0.91 -7.42 -24.31
CA PHE A 470 -1.59 -7.16 -23.06
C PHE A 470 -2.92 -6.43 -23.28
N PHE A 471 -2.92 -5.24 -23.88
CA PHE A 471 -4.16 -4.49 -24.12
C PHE A 471 -5.14 -5.18 -25.08
N GLY A 472 -4.62 -5.94 -26.05
CA GLY A 472 -5.44 -6.74 -26.97
C GLY A 472 -6.24 -7.85 -26.26
N SER A 473 -5.78 -8.29 -25.09
CA SER A 473 -6.38 -9.38 -24.32
C SER A 473 -7.41 -8.94 -23.26
N LEU A 474 -7.65 -7.63 -23.10
CA LEU A 474 -8.49 -7.07 -22.03
C LEU A 474 -9.81 -6.50 -22.56
N PRO A 475 -10.81 -7.34 -22.91
CA PRO A 475 -12.06 -6.88 -23.52
C PRO A 475 -12.95 -6.07 -22.56
N ASN A 476 -12.76 -6.23 -21.25
CA ASN A 476 -13.58 -5.62 -20.19
C ASN A 476 -12.93 -4.41 -19.52
N LEU A 477 -11.72 -4.00 -19.94
CA LEU A 477 -11.01 -2.90 -19.31
C LEU A 477 -11.80 -1.59 -19.47
N GLN A 478 -12.12 -0.94 -18.36
CA GLN A 478 -12.88 0.31 -18.29
C GLN A 478 -12.00 1.49 -17.86
N ARG A 479 -11.04 1.28 -16.96
CA ARG A 479 -10.13 2.31 -16.46
C ARG A 479 -8.68 1.87 -16.61
N LEU A 480 -7.86 2.76 -17.15
CA LEU A 480 -6.43 2.55 -17.31
C LEU A 480 -5.68 3.75 -16.74
N GLU A 481 -4.71 3.47 -15.88
CA GLU A 481 -3.79 4.45 -15.33
C GLU A 481 -2.36 4.11 -15.74
N LEU A 482 -1.67 5.07 -16.35
CA LEU A 482 -0.29 4.95 -16.81
C LEU A 482 0.55 5.99 -16.07
N ILE A 483 1.47 5.54 -15.21
CA ILE A 483 2.32 6.39 -14.38
C ILE A 483 3.77 6.16 -14.80
N GLY A 484 4.54 7.19 -15.16
CA GLY A 484 5.97 7.07 -15.47
C GLY A 484 6.29 6.23 -16.72
N MET A 485 5.31 6.07 -17.62
CA MET A 485 5.44 5.32 -18.87
C MET A 485 5.72 6.25 -20.05
N SER A 486 6.02 5.67 -21.21
CA SER A 486 6.23 6.43 -22.45
C SER A 486 4.95 6.49 -23.30
N MET A 487 4.93 7.39 -24.29
CA MET A 487 3.87 7.46 -25.31
C MET A 487 3.67 6.16 -26.11
N GLN A 488 4.62 5.21 -26.05
CA GLN A 488 4.43 3.89 -26.66
C GLN A 488 3.27 3.12 -26.01
N ALA A 489 3.07 3.25 -24.69
CA ALA A 489 1.96 2.62 -23.99
C ALA A 489 0.60 3.16 -24.46
N VAL A 490 0.49 4.48 -24.65
CA VAL A 490 -0.72 5.10 -25.22
C VAL A 490 -0.96 4.64 -26.65
N ARG A 491 0.10 4.55 -27.48
CA ARG A 491 0.00 4.08 -28.87
C ARG A 491 -0.39 2.61 -28.97
N ALA A 492 -0.03 1.77 -28.00
CA ALA A 492 -0.43 0.37 -27.95
C ALA A 492 -1.95 0.16 -27.74
N LEU A 493 -2.70 1.21 -27.39
CA LEU A 493 -4.17 1.20 -27.36
C LEU A 493 -4.81 1.33 -28.76
N LEU A 494 -4.00 1.55 -29.80
CA LEU A 494 -4.44 1.60 -31.17
C LEU A 494 -4.46 0.20 -31.80
N PRO A 495 -5.42 -0.09 -32.68
CA PRO A 495 -5.42 -1.33 -33.43
C PRO A 495 -4.19 -1.44 -34.33
N LEU A 496 -3.60 -2.64 -34.32
CA LEU A 496 -2.49 -3.00 -35.19
C LEU A 496 -2.94 -2.91 -36.65
N LYS A 497 -2.45 -1.90 -37.38
CA LYS A 497 -2.58 -1.85 -38.84
C LYS A 497 -1.81 -3.04 -39.38
N LYS A 498 -2.49 -4.15 -39.69
CA LYS A 498 -1.89 -5.30 -40.37
C LYS A 498 -1.15 -4.73 -41.57
N ALA A 499 0.18 -4.82 -41.55
CA ALA A 499 0.98 -4.54 -42.73
C ALA A 499 0.42 -5.43 -43.83
N VAL A 500 -0.26 -4.84 -44.80
CA VAL A 500 -0.82 -5.56 -45.94
C VAL A 500 0.38 -6.13 -46.68
N SER A 501 0.72 -7.38 -46.39
CA SER A 501 1.62 -8.14 -47.23
C SER A 501 0.95 -8.17 -48.60
N ILE A 502 1.63 -7.57 -49.58
CA ILE A 502 1.23 -7.57 -50.97
C ILE A 502 1.48 -8.99 -51.50
N SER A 503 0.65 -9.95 -51.06
CA SER A 503 0.52 -11.26 -51.67
C SER A 503 -0.97 -11.51 -51.86
N SER A 504 -1.43 -11.08 -53.02
CA SER A 504 -2.77 -11.28 -53.57
C SER A 504 -3.14 -12.77 -53.60
N SER A 505 -3.96 -13.23 -52.66
CA SER A 505 -4.93 -14.29 -52.91
C SER A 505 -6.03 -14.27 -51.85
N LEU A 506 -7.25 -14.09 -52.34
CA LEU A 506 -8.50 -13.94 -51.59
C LEU A 506 -8.76 -15.11 -50.64
N SER A 507 -8.90 -14.80 -49.35
CA SER A 507 -9.94 -15.36 -48.51
C SER A 507 -10.50 -14.21 -47.66
N VAL A 508 -11.73 -13.83 -47.99
CA VAL A 508 -12.57 -12.93 -47.20
C VAL A 508 -13.07 -13.77 -46.02
N ASP A 509 -13.16 -13.19 -44.82
CA ASP A 509 -13.58 -13.82 -43.55
C ASP A 509 -12.47 -14.26 -42.57
N SER A 510 -11.41 -13.45 -42.41
CA SER A 510 -10.61 -13.45 -41.17
C SER A 510 -10.92 -12.20 -40.35
N PRO A 511 -10.99 -12.30 -39.00
CA PRO A 511 -11.73 -11.37 -38.17
C PRO A 511 -11.12 -9.96 -38.23
N LEU A 512 -12.03 -8.99 -38.27
CA LEU A 512 -11.78 -7.56 -38.14
C LEU A 512 -10.76 -7.33 -37.02
N CYS A 513 -9.75 -6.50 -37.29
CA CYS A 513 -8.77 -6.10 -36.29
C CYS A 513 -9.53 -5.43 -35.14
N SER A 514 -9.67 -6.13 -34.01
CA SER A 514 -10.41 -5.61 -32.86
C SER A 514 -9.58 -4.51 -32.20
N CYS A 515 -10.18 -3.35 -31.99
CA CYS A 515 -9.57 -2.28 -31.21
C CYS A 515 -9.20 -2.81 -29.80
N PRO A 516 -7.95 -2.62 -29.32
CA PRO A 516 -7.54 -2.98 -27.97
C PRO A 516 -8.42 -2.30 -26.92
N CYS A 517 -8.69 -3.00 -25.80
CA CYS A 517 -9.52 -2.50 -24.71
C CYS A 517 -10.82 -1.83 -25.21
N PRO A 518 -11.72 -2.54 -25.91
CA PRO A 518 -12.87 -1.95 -26.60
C PRO A 518 -13.89 -1.29 -25.66
N GLN A 519 -13.81 -1.52 -24.35
CA GLN A 519 -14.67 -0.93 -23.32
C GLN A 519 -14.01 0.22 -22.53
N LEU A 520 -12.79 0.65 -22.89
CA LEU A 520 -12.06 1.68 -22.15
C LEU A 520 -12.84 3.00 -22.10
N GLN A 521 -13.08 3.54 -20.90
CA GLN A 521 -13.84 4.77 -20.66
C GLN A 521 -13.01 5.85 -19.94
N SER A 522 -12.03 5.47 -19.15
CA SER A 522 -11.19 6.39 -18.36
C SER A 522 -9.72 6.12 -18.63
N LEU A 523 -8.96 7.18 -18.91
CA LEU A 523 -7.50 7.14 -19.09
C LEU A 523 -6.84 8.20 -18.20
N CYS A 524 -6.02 7.75 -17.25
CA CYS A 524 -5.19 8.61 -16.41
C CYS A 524 -3.73 8.50 -16.86
N ILE A 525 -3.06 9.64 -17.03
CA ILE A 525 -1.66 9.74 -17.43
C ILE A 525 -0.93 10.64 -16.44
N ARG A 526 0.14 10.12 -15.83
CA ARG A 526 0.97 10.84 -14.85
C ARG A 526 2.46 10.59 -15.08
N GLY A 527 3.29 11.61 -14.86
CA GLY A 527 4.75 11.47 -14.88
C GLY A 527 5.33 11.03 -16.23
N PHE A 528 4.67 11.35 -17.35
CA PHE A 528 5.23 11.06 -18.66
C PHE A 528 6.31 12.09 -18.99
N GLU A 529 7.56 11.64 -19.07
CA GLU A 529 8.67 12.50 -19.46
C GLU A 529 8.52 12.94 -20.92
N HIS A 530 8.84 14.21 -21.18
CA HIS A 530 8.99 14.78 -22.52
C HIS A 530 7.73 14.78 -23.42
N LEU A 531 6.51 14.77 -22.88
CA LEU A 531 5.30 14.96 -23.67
C LEU A 531 5.37 16.28 -24.47
N GLN A 532 5.27 16.18 -25.79
CA GLN A 532 5.25 17.34 -26.67
C GLN A 532 3.80 17.78 -26.94
N LEU A 533 3.60 19.03 -27.41
CA LEU A 533 2.28 19.54 -27.78
C LEU A 533 1.48 18.58 -28.72
N PRO A 534 2.09 17.94 -29.74
CA PRO A 534 1.40 16.94 -30.56
C PRO A 534 0.92 15.71 -29.78
N ASP A 535 1.62 15.29 -28.73
CA ASP A 535 1.22 14.14 -27.91
C ASP A 535 -0.03 14.47 -27.09
N TYR A 536 -0.13 15.67 -26.52
CA TYR A 536 -1.36 16.12 -25.84
C TYR A 536 -2.55 16.17 -26.79
N HIS A 537 -2.37 16.75 -27.99
CA HIS A 537 -3.41 16.75 -29.01
C HIS A 537 -3.84 15.34 -29.41
N PHE A 538 -2.87 14.43 -29.51
CA PHE A 538 -3.14 13.03 -29.78
C PHE A 538 -3.93 12.37 -28.65
N ILE A 539 -3.52 12.48 -27.38
CA ILE A 539 -4.23 11.92 -26.22
C ILE A 539 -5.67 12.49 -26.11
N ILE A 540 -5.82 13.81 -26.27
CA ILE A 540 -7.09 14.50 -26.04
C ILE A 540 -8.10 14.25 -27.17
N GLY A 541 -7.67 14.04 -28.42
CA GLY A 541 -8.59 13.88 -29.55
C GLY A 541 -8.20 12.85 -30.61
N GLY A 542 -6.91 12.76 -30.93
CA GLY A 542 -6.42 11.82 -31.95
C GLY A 542 -6.69 10.35 -31.61
N LEU A 543 -6.50 9.99 -30.34
CA LEU A 543 -6.72 8.64 -29.82
C LEU A 543 -8.17 8.19 -29.98
N ASP A 544 -9.14 9.04 -29.60
CA ASP A 544 -10.56 8.71 -29.78
C ASP A 544 -10.93 8.55 -31.25
N THR A 545 -10.42 9.42 -32.12
CA THR A 545 -10.70 9.38 -33.55
C THR A 545 -10.23 8.07 -34.16
N GLU A 546 -9.00 7.64 -33.86
CA GLU A 546 -8.47 6.38 -34.35
C GLU A 546 -9.19 5.17 -33.73
N ARG A 547 -9.57 5.22 -32.45
CA ARG A 547 -10.34 4.15 -31.80
C ARG A 547 -11.74 4.00 -32.40
N GLU A 548 -12.45 5.10 -32.63
CA GLU A 548 -13.80 5.11 -33.20
C GLU A 548 -13.81 4.47 -34.61
N VAL A 549 -12.84 4.85 -35.46
CA VAL A 549 -12.71 4.31 -36.82
C VAL A 549 -12.53 2.78 -36.82
N ASN A 550 -11.99 2.23 -35.74
CA ASN A 550 -11.69 0.80 -35.61
C ASN A 550 -12.61 0.08 -34.61
N GLY A 551 -13.77 0.66 -34.27
CA GLY A 551 -14.81 0.01 -33.48
C GLY A 551 -14.56 -0.04 -31.96
N GLY A 552 -13.64 0.77 -31.44
CA GLY A 552 -13.43 0.96 -30.01
C GLY A 552 -14.42 1.95 -29.38
N SER A 553 -14.58 1.89 -28.05
CA SER A 553 -15.30 2.91 -27.28
C SER A 553 -14.57 4.26 -27.26
N PHE A 554 -15.36 5.33 -27.17
CA PHE A 554 -14.88 6.67 -26.83
C PHE A 554 -14.41 6.73 -25.37
N ILE A 555 -13.28 7.39 -25.15
CA ILE A 555 -12.78 7.68 -23.80
C ILE A 555 -13.55 8.89 -23.25
N ARG A 556 -14.27 8.69 -22.15
CA ARG A 556 -15.16 9.68 -21.53
C ARG A 556 -14.43 10.61 -20.57
N GLU A 557 -13.45 10.08 -19.84
CA GLU A 557 -12.65 10.82 -18.86
C GLU A 557 -11.17 10.65 -19.19
N VAL A 558 -10.48 11.77 -19.32
CA VAL A 558 -9.03 11.82 -19.52
C VAL A 558 -8.44 12.77 -18.50
N ASP A 559 -7.64 12.22 -17.61
CA ASP A 559 -6.95 12.97 -16.56
C ASP A 559 -5.45 12.97 -16.87
N ILE A 560 -4.86 14.16 -17.02
CA ILE A 560 -3.45 14.35 -17.36
C ILE A 560 -2.78 15.16 -16.26
N TYR A 561 -1.76 14.59 -15.63
CA TYR A 561 -0.96 15.24 -14.62
C TYR A 561 0.34 15.74 -15.24
N LEU A 562 0.48 17.07 -15.28
CA LEU A 562 1.64 17.76 -15.82
C LEU A 562 2.69 17.93 -14.72
N ASP A 563 3.91 17.58 -15.05
CA ASP A 563 5.07 17.81 -14.19
C ASP A 563 5.37 19.31 -14.06
N ALA A 564 5.76 19.77 -12.86
CA ALA A 564 5.86 21.19 -12.51
C ALA A 564 6.81 21.99 -13.43
N MET A 565 7.77 21.31 -14.06
CA MET A 565 8.86 21.88 -14.86
C MET A 565 8.48 22.24 -16.31
N GLY A 566 7.26 21.97 -16.75
CA GLY A 566 6.82 22.27 -18.13
C GLY A 566 6.36 23.71 -18.33
N ASP A 567 7.21 24.56 -18.92
CA ASP A 567 6.95 25.98 -19.29
C ASP A 567 5.83 26.18 -20.37
N MET A 568 5.10 25.12 -20.73
CA MET A 568 4.17 25.05 -21.87
C MET A 568 2.69 24.99 -21.45
N ALA A 569 2.37 25.16 -20.17
CA ALA A 569 1.04 24.87 -19.61
C ALA A 569 -0.07 25.84 -20.06
N GLU A 570 0.23 27.08 -20.45
CA GLU A 570 -0.81 28.05 -20.83
C GLU A 570 -1.50 27.72 -22.17
N ASP A 571 -0.79 27.13 -23.14
CA ASP A 571 -1.34 26.85 -24.47
C ASP A 571 -2.21 25.58 -24.53
N VAL A 572 -2.04 24.63 -23.59
CA VAL A 572 -2.77 23.35 -23.57
C VAL A 572 -4.21 23.51 -23.04
N LEU A 573 -4.49 24.56 -22.27
CA LEU A 573 -5.82 24.84 -21.68
C LEU A 573 -6.88 25.27 -22.72
N VAL A 574 -6.47 25.54 -23.98
CA VAL A 574 -7.36 25.98 -25.05
C VAL A 574 -7.55 24.88 -26.10
N VAL A 575 -7.91 23.66 -25.67
CA VAL A 575 -8.44 22.65 -26.60
C VAL A 575 -9.97 22.67 -26.51
N PRO A 576 -10.69 23.25 -27.49
CA PRO A 576 -12.14 23.14 -27.53
C PRO A 576 -12.50 21.66 -27.66
N THR A 577 -13.15 21.13 -26.62
CA THR A 577 -13.62 19.75 -26.59
C THR A 577 -14.52 19.49 -27.80
N LEU A 578 -14.03 18.67 -28.74
CA LEU A 578 -14.73 18.37 -30.00
C LEU A 578 -16.02 17.56 -29.79
N SER A 579 -16.27 17.04 -28.58
CA SER A 579 -17.51 16.35 -28.24
C SER A 579 -18.08 16.82 -26.89
N PRO A 580 -19.40 17.08 -26.79
CA PRO A 580 -20.05 17.55 -25.55
C PRO A 580 -20.14 16.48 -24.44
N LYS A 581 -19.48 15.33 -24.59
CA LYS A 581 -19.54 14.18 -23.67
C LYS A 581 -18.19 13.77 -23.07
N LYS A 582 -17.09 14.41 -23.48
CA LYS A 582 -15.74 14.12 -22.97
C LYS A 582 -15.36 15.12 -21.88
N LYS A 583 -14.92 14.61 -20.74
CA LYS A 583 -14.36 15.37 -19.63
C LYS A 583 -12.85 15.20 -19.68
N VAL A 584 -12.13 16.30 -19.83
CA VAL A 584 -10.66 16.31 -19.76
C VAL A 584 -10.28 17.16 -18.57
N LYS A 585 -9.53 16.59 -17.63
CA LYS A 585 -8.91 17.35 -16.55
C LYS A 585 -7.41 17.36 -16.77
N ILE A 586 -6.83 18.55 -16.65
CA ILE A 586 -5.39 18.73 -16.68
C ILE A 586 -5.04 19.25 -15.31
N PHE A 587 -4.31 18.45 -14.57
CA PHE A 587 -3.79 18.79 -13.27
C PHE A 587 -2.37 19.29 -13.46
N ARG A 588 -2.08 20.46 -12.92
CA ARG A 588 -0.70 20.88 -12.72
C ARG A 588 -0.30 20.34 -11.36
N GLU A 589 0.62 19.39 -11.35
CA GLU A 589 1.21 18.96 -10.10
C GLU A 589 2.04 20.15 -9.62
N MET A 590 1.49 20.89 -8.65
CA MET A 590 2.30 21.88 -7.95
C MET A 590 3.32 21.05 -7.20
N SER A 591 4.59 21.10 -7.63
CA SER A 591 5.67 20.67 -6.76
C SER A 591 5.43 21.41 -5.45
N VAL A 592 5.15 20.66 -4.39
CA VAL A 592 5.22 21.21 -3.04
C VAL A 592 6.69 21.54 -2.87
N GLU A 593 7.09 22.75 -3.28
CA GLU A 593 8.27 23.37 -2.72
C GLU A 593 7.99 23.38 -1.22
N VAL A 594 8.81 22.63 -0.50
CA VAL A 594 8.79 22.49 0.95
C VAL A 594 8.97 23.89 1.54
N ASP A 595 7.87 24.63 1.74
CA ASP A 595 7.84 25.94 2.37
C ASP A 595 6.39 26.41 2.72
N GLU A 596 5.47 25.49 3.07
CA GLU A 596 4.11 25.86 3.56
C GLU A 596 3.70 25.29 4.93
N ASP A 597 4.64 24.82 5.77
CA ASP A 597 4.32 24.32 7.12
C ASP A 597 4.19 25.42 8.21
N TYR A 598 4.21 26.71 7.86
CA TYR A 598 4.33 27.77 8.87
C TYR A 598 3.02 28.38 9.38
N ILE A 599 1.84 28.01 8.86
CA ILE A 599 0.58 28.74 9.19
C ILE A 599 -0.47 27.89 9.92
N GLU A 600 -0.48 26.55 9.83
CA GLU A 600 -1.46 25.72 10.55
C GLU A 600 -0.95 25.15 11.90
N MET A 601 0.36 25.11 12.14
CA MET A 601 0.94 24.59 13.41
C MET A 601 0.61 25.41 14.66
N GLU A 602 0.33 26.72 14.54
CA GLU A 602 0.05 27.55 15.73
C GLU A 602 -1.28 27.20 16.42
N ALA A 603 -2.24 26.60 15.70
CA ALA A 603 -3.55 26.25 16.27
C ALA A 603 -3.56 24.90 17.01
N GLU A 604 -2.70 23.95 16.63
CA GLU A 604 -2.62 22.63 17.28
C GLU A 604 -1.70 22.59 18.51
N MET A 605 -0.62 23.39 18.51
CA MET A 605 0.29 23.50 19.65
C MET A 605 -0.37 24.09 20.91
N ASP A 606 -1.50 24.80 20.79
CA ASP A 606 -2.20 25.43 21.92
C ASP A 606 -2.94 24.41 22.81
N ALA A 607 -3.25 23.21 22.31
CA ALA A 607 -3.94 22.17 23.08
C ALA A 607 -3.04 21.51 24.16
N PHE A 608 -1.72 21.54 23.95
CA PHE A 608 -0.71 20.84 24.77
C PHE A 608 0.10 21.76 25.70
N LYS A 609 0.00 23.10 25.55
CA LYS A 609 0.59 24.05 26.50
C LYS A 609 0.01 23.88 27.90
N THR A 610 0.74 24.29 28.95
CA THR A 610 0.28 24.27 30.34
C THR A 610 -1.03 25.07 30.48
N GLY A 611 -2.15 24.39 30.76
CA GLY A 611 -3.50 24.98 30.78
C GLY A 611 -4.34 24.79 29.50
N GLY A 612 -3.80 24.11 28.48
CA GLY A 612 -4.53 23.64 27.30
C GLY A 612 -5.45 22.45 27.60
N VAL A 613 -6.22 22.00 26.61
CA VAL A 613 -7.26 20.95 26.77
C VAL A 613 -6.71 19.64 27.36
N PHE A 614 -5.42 19.36 27.17
CA PHE A 614 -4.75 18.14 27.65
C PHE A 614 -3.94 18.32 28.94
N ASN A 615 -3.72 19.55 29.39
CA ASN A 615 -2.91 19.88 30.57
C ASN A 615 -3.77 20.67 31.57
N ASP A 616 -4.90 20.08 32.00
CA ASP A 616 -5.74 20.61 33.08
C ASP A 616 -5.29 20.01 34.43
N PRO A 617 -4.52 20.75 35.25
CA PRO A 617 -4.01 20.24 36.53
C PRO A 617 -5.11 19.87 37.53
N VAL A 618 -6.35 20.34 37.35
CA VAL A 618 -7.50 19.93 38.17
C VAL A 618 -8.03 18.56 37.71
N PHE A 619 -8.03 18.30 36.41
CA PHE A 619 -8.38 17.00 35.83
C PHE A 619 -7.35 15.93 36.24
N ASP A 620 -6.06 16.23 36.14
CA ASP A 620 -4.98 15.28 36.45
C ASP A 620 -4.85 14.99 37.96
N ALA A 621 -5.04 16.01 38.81
CA ALA A 621 -5.06 15.84 40.27
C ALA A 621 -6.24 14.98 40.75
N TYR A 622 -7.37 15.04 40.06
CA TYR A 622 -8.56 14.23 40.40
C TYR A 622 -8.34 12.74 40.13
N TYR A 623 -7.50 12.37 39.16
CA TYR A 623 -7.29 10.98 38.76
C TYR A 623 -6.00 10.34 39.28
N SER A 624 -4.96 11.12 39.56
CA SER A 624 -3.76 10.64 40.26
C SER A 624 -4.03 10.24 41.71
N ALA A 625 -5.05 10.82 42.35
CA ALA A 625 -5.44 10.52 43.74
C ALA A 625 -6.22 9.19 43.92
N GLY A 626 -6.56 8.48 42.85
CA GLY A 626 -7.39 7.27 42.88
C GLY A 626 -6.66 5.94 43.10
N THR A 627 -5.32 5.95 43.21
CA THR A 627 -4.50 4.72 43.21
C THR A 627 -4.17 4.19 44.61
N LEU A 628 -4.76 4.74 45.68
CA LEU A 628 -4.69 4.21 47.03
C LEU A 628 -6.11 4.01 47.57
N VAL A 629 -6.40 2.79 48.05
CA VAL A 629 -7.70 2.22 48.45
C VAL A 629 -8.45 1.60 47.24
N ARG A 630 -8.38 0.28 46.98
CA ARG A 630 -8.44 -0.86 47.90
C ARG A 630 -7.82 -2.11 47.27
#